data_AF-A0A3D3EX39-F1
#
_entry.id   AF-A0A3D3EX39-F1
#
_cell.length_a   1.000
_cell.length_b   1.000
_cell.length_c   1.000
_cell.angle_alpha   90.00
_cell.angle_beta   90.00
_cell.angle_gamma   90.00
#
_symmetry.space_group_name_H-M   'P 1'
#
loop_
_entity.id
_entity.type
_entity.pdbx_description
1 polymer ?
#
loop_
_entity_poly.entity_id
_entity_poly.type
_entity_poly.pdbx_seq_one_letter_code
_entity_poly.pdbx_strand_id
1 'polypeptide(L)'
;MEKIVSKALTENLRATKVARIPLDESAQWLLDISRDFYGVNQRLRSFLDELYHPFVNPGITLSLMRASVLGDLWWFTKQNENPDKSIRIILDMYRKAETLCQKDIERKQLF
;
A
#
# COMPACT_ATOMS: atom_id res chain seq x y z
N MET A 1 -13.85 -33.49 15.45
CA MET A 1 -14.58 -32.24 15.10
C MET A 1 -14.45 -32.02 13.60
N GLU A 2 -15.52 -32.28 12.85
CA GLU A 2 -15.56 -31.94 11.42
C GLU A 2 -15.70 -30.42 11.26
N LYS A 3 -14.75 -29.79 10.56
CA LYS A 3 -14.88 -28.40 10.13
C LYS A 3 -15.92 -28.37 9.01
N ILE A 4 -17.11 -27.85 9.29
CA ILE A 4 -18.08 -27.49 8.25
C ILE A 4 -17.47 -26.33 7.46
N VAL A 5 -16.73 -26.66 6.40
CA VAL A 5 -16.29 -25.66 5.42
C VAL A 5 -17.46 -25.42 4.49
N SER A 6 -18.25 -24.39 4.78
CA SER A 6 -19.40 -24.04 3.96
C SER A 6 -18.97 -23.76 2.51
N LYS A 7 -19.67 -24.36 1.54
CA LYS A 7 -19.45 -24.08 0.11
C LYS A 7 -19.55 -22.58 -0.18
N ALA A 8 -20.53 -21.91 0.43
CA ALA A 8 -20.72 -20.47 0.33
C ALA A 8 -19.52 -19.66 0.89
N LEU A 9 -18.89 -20.11 1.98
CA LEU A 9 -17.67 -19.46 2.50
C LEU A 9 -16.48 -19.67 1.56
N THR A 10 -16.39 -20.85 0.96
CA THR A 10 -15.32 -21.18 0.00
C THR A 10 -15.49 -20.44 -1.32
N GLU A 11 -16.72 -20.28 -1.79
CA GLU A 11 -17.07 -19.45 -2.96
C GLU A 11 -16.88 -17.97 -2.67
N ASN A 12 -17.28 -17.47 -1.50
CA ASN A 12 -16.97 -16.10 -1.08
C ASN A 12 -15.46 -15.86 -1.04
N LEU A 13 -14.67 -16.77 -0.47
CA LEU A 13 -13.20 -16.67 -0.43
C LEU A 13 -12.55 -16.79 -1.82
N ARG A 14 -13.13 -17.57 -2.74
CA ARG A 14 -12.69 -17.65 -4.13
C ARG A 14 -13.05 -16.40 -4.93
N ALA A 15 -14.21 -15.82 -4.69
CA ALA A 15 -14.66 -14.56 -5.30
C ALA A 15 -13.94 -13.33 -4.71
N THR A 16 -13.57 -13.37 -3.42
CA THR A 16 -12.72 -12.38 -2.74
C THR A 16 -11.23 -12.72 -2.81
N LYS A 17 -10.83 -13.62 -3.71
CA LYS A 17 -9.43 -13.78 -4.11
C LYS A 17 -9.03 -12.48 -4.79
N VAL A 18 -8.59 -11.53 -3.98
CA VAL A 18 -8.36 -10.12 -4.30
C VAL A 18 -7.72 -10.07 -5.68
N ALA A 19 -8.50 -9.63 -6.68
CA ALA A 19 -7.95 -9.27 -7.97
C ALA A 19 -6.82 -8.30 -7.65
N ARG A 20 -5.58 -8.67 -8.03
CA ARG A 20 -4.37 -7.97 -7.62
C ARG A 20 -4.60 -6.48 -7.86
N ILE A 21 -4.60 -5.70 -6.78
CA ILE A 21 -4.97 -4.29 -6.84
C ILE A 21 -3.97 -3.62 -7.79
N PRO A 22 -4.42 -3.03 -8.91
CA PRO A 22 -3.51 -2.50 -9.90
C PRO A 22 -2.75 -1.31 -9.31
N LEU A 23 -1.43 -1.43 -9.26
CA LEU A 23 -0.53 -0.33 -8.92
C LEU A 23 -0.31 0.52 -10.17
N ASP A 24 -0.10 1.83 -9.98
CA ASP A 24 0.41 2.67 -11.06
C ASP A 24 1.89 2.36 -11.35
N GLU A 25 2.38 2.85 -12.47
CA GLU A 25 3.76 2.60 -12.93
C GLU A 25 4.81 3.04 -11.89
N SER A 26 4.57 4.17 -11.22
CA SER A 26 5.47 4.73 -10.21
C SER A 26 5.55 3.85 -8.96
N ALA A 27 4.41 3.40 -8.45
CA ALA A 27 4.34 2.48 -7.32
C ALA A 27 4.93 1.12 -7.66
N GLN A 28 4.66 0.60 -8.85
CA GLN A 28 5.25 -0.65 -9.33
C GLN A 28 6.76 -0.54 -9.45
N TRP A 29 7.28 0.57 -9.99
CA TRP A 29 8.72 0.81 -10.10
C TRP A 29 9.42 0.81 -8.73
N LEU A 30 8.87 1.50 -7.72
CA LEU A 30 9.44 1.47 -6.36
C LEU A 30 9.43 0.06 -5.75
N LEU A 31 8.38 -0.71 -6.01
CA LEU A 31 8.28 -2.09 -5.55
C LEU A 31 9.32 -2.98 -6.25
N ASP A 32 9.58 -2.76 -7.53
CA ASP A 32 10.52 -3.57 -8.29
C ASP A 32 11.97 -3.31 -7.90
N ILE A 33 12.37 -2.06 -7.69
CA ILE A 33 13.75 -1.75 -7.26
C ILE A 33 14.06 -2.30 -5.86
N SER A 34 13.05 -2.48 -5.00
CA SER A 34 13.23 -2.98 -3.63
C SER A 34 13.21 -4.49 -3.52
N ARG A 35 12.98 -5.22 -4.62
CA ARG A 35 12.71 -6.67 -4.64
C ARG A 35 13.75 -7.51 -3.90
N ASP A 36 15.02 -7.14 -4.00
CA ASP A 36 16.12 -7.90 -3.40
C ASP A 36 16.32 -7.60 -1.91
N PHE A 37 15.61 -6.60 -1.37
CA PHE A 37 15.62 -6.25 0.05
C PHE A 37 14.28 -6.61 0.70
N TYR A 38 14.14 -7.89 1.05
CA TYR A 38 12.88 -8.49 1.55
C TYR A 38 12.12 -7.62 2.57
N GLY A 39 12.81 -7.10 3.59
CA GLY A 39 12.18 -6.29 4.64
C GLY A 39 11.59 -4.97 4.12
N VAL A 40 12.34 -4.26 3.27
CA VAL A 40 11.89 -2.99 2.65
C VAL A 40 10.75 -3.28 1.69
N ASN A 41 10.92 -4.31 0.84
CA ASN A 41 9.92 -4.71 -0.14
C ASN A 41 8.58 -5.08 0.51
N GLN A 42 8.60 -5.89 1.59
CA GLN A 42 7.37 -6.31 2.27
C GLN A 42 6.63 -5.18 2.96
N ARG A 43 7.36 -4.25 3.60
CA ARG A 43 6.74 -3.06 4.21
C ARG A 43 6.16 -2.14 3.15
N LEU A 44 6.90 -1.90 2.06
CA LEU A 44 6.41 -1.14 0.92
C LEU A 44 5.18 -1.80 0.29
N ARG A 45 5.18 -3.13 0.11
CA ARG A 45 4.05 -3.89 -0.43
C ARG A 45 2.80 -3.69 0.41
N SER A 46 2.92 -3.87 1.72
CA SER A 46 1.82 -3.67 2.67
C SER A 46 1.25 -2.26 2.59
N PHE A 47 2.11 -1.24 2.55
CA PHE A 47 1.69 0.14 2.38
C PHE A 47 0.97 0.37 1.05
N LEU A 48 1.51 -0.12 -0.06
CA LEU A 48 0.91 0.04 -1.38
C LEU A 48 -0.41 -0.71 -1.52
N ASP A 49 -0.56 -1.88 -0.89
CA ASP A 49 -1.83 -2.59 -0.86
C ASP A 49 -2.92 -1.77 -0.19
N GLU A 50 -2.62 -1.16 0.95
CA GLU A 50 -3.58 -0.29 1.64
C GLU A 50 -3.85 0.99 0.86
N LEU A 51 -2.81 1.69 0.37
CA LEU A 51 -2.95 2.96 -0.34
C LEU A 51 -3.77 2.84 -1.64
N TYR A 52 -3.73 1.68 -2.29
CA TYR A 52 -4.48 1.41 -3.52
C TYR A 52 -5.80 0.67 -3.24
N HIS A 53 -6.09 0.31 -2.00
CA HIS A 53 -7.29 -0.42 -1.66
C HIS A 53 -8.55 0.38 -2.02
N PRO A 54 -9.57 -0.22 -2.68
CA PRO A 54 -10.82 0.46 -2.99
C PRO A 54 -11.54 1.02 -1.76
N PHE A 55 -11.34 0.37 -0.61
CA PHE A 55 -11.87 0.78 0.69
C PHE A 55 -10.71 1.13 1.62
N VAL A 56 -9.95 2.16 1.27
CA VAL A 56 -8.77 2.56 2.03
C VAL A 56 -9.12 3.10 3.41
N ASN A 57 -8.32 2.75 4.42
CA ASN A 57 -8.35 3.37 5.73
C ASN A 57 -7.16 4.33 5.89
N PRO A 58 -7.38 5.65 5.95
CA PRO A 58 -6.27 6.62 6.05
C PRO A 58 -5.39 6.41 7.29
N GLY A 59 -5.96 6.01 8.43
CA GLY A 59 -5.20 5.77 9.66
C GLY A 59 -4.22 4.59 9.53
N ILE A 60 -4.68 3.50 8.90
CA ILE A 60 -3.83 2.34 8.60
C ILE A 60 -2.79 2.73 7.54
N THR A 61 -3.22 3.40 6.47
CA THR A 61 -2.35 3.88 5.38
C THR A 61 -1.19 4.70 5.91
N LEU A 62 -1.46 5.71 6.73
CA LEU A 62 -0.44 6.60 7.29
C LEU A 62 0.51 5.86 8.26
N SER A 63 -0.02 4.89 9.02
CA SER A 63 0.79 4.06 9.90
C SER A 63 1.76 3.19 9.10
N LEU A 64 1.29 2.56 8.03
CA LEU A 64 2.12 1.76 7.11
C LEU A 64 3.10 2.63 6.34
N MET A 65 2.71 3.85 5.93
CA MET A 65 3.58 4.80 5.26
C MET A 65 4.77 5.19 6.15
N ARG A 66 4.51 5.47 7.43
CA ARG A 66 5.54 5.77 8.41
C ARG A 66 6.49 4.58 8.62
N ALA A 67 5.95 3.37 8.71
CA ALA A 67 6.74 2.16 8.92
C ALA A 67 7.54 1.71 7.67
N SER A 68 7.09 2.08 6.48
CA SER A 68 7.70 1.72 5.20
C SER A 68 8.50 2.88 4.61
N VAL A 69 7.89 3.69 3.75
CA VAL A 69 8.52 4.76 2.98
C VAL A 69 9.37 5.71 3.84
N LEU A 70 8.85 6.14 4.99
CA LEU A 70 9.60 7.03 5.88
C LEU A 70 10.66 6.27 6.70
N GLY A 71 10.31 5.11 7.26
CA GLY A 71 11.22 4.27 8.03
C GLY A 71 12.41 3.73 7.21
N ASP A 72 12.18 3.51 5.93
CA ASP A 72 13.14 2.97 4.95
C ASP A 72 13.69 4.05 4.01
N LEU A 73 13.51 5.34 4.32
CA LEU A 73 14.00 6.44 3.48
C LEU A 73 15.51 6.33 3.20
N TRP A 74 16.27 5.81 4.17
CA TRP A 74 17.70 5.54 4.02
C TRP A 74 17.99 4.59 2.85
N TRP A 75 17.13 3.61 2.60
CA TRP A 75 17.28 2.63 1.54
C TRP A 75 17.00 3.28 0.19
N PHE A 76 15.89 4.02 0.08
CA PHE A 76 15.49 4.72 -1.14
C PHE A 76 16.47 5.82 -1.58
N THR A 77 17.28 6.33 -0.66
CA THR A 77 18.24 7.42 -0.92
C THR A 77 19.68 6.95 -1.10
N LYS A 78 20.07 5.80 -0.52
CA LYS A 78 21.47 5.34 -0.54
C LYS A 78 21.71 4.04 -1.29
N GLN A 79 20.72 3.15 -1.37
CA GLN A 79 20.86 1.82 -1.95
C GLN A 79 20.20 1.70 -3.33
N ASN A 80 19.52 2.74 -3.78
CA ASN A 80 18.90 2.82 -5.09
C ASN A 80 19.81 3.58 -6.08
N GLU A 81 19.89 3.09 -7.32
CA GLU A 81 20.61 3.71 -8.43
C GLU A 81 20.01 5.07 -8.87
N ASN A 82 18.74 5.35 -8.55
CA ASN A 82 18.07 6.60 -8.93
C ASN A 82 17.32 7.25 -7.75
N PRO A 83 18.05 7.82 -6.77
CA PRO A 83 17.47 8.35 -5.53
C PRO A 83 16.51 9.51 -5.79
N ASP A 84 16.79 10.39 -6.76
CA ASP A 84 15.92 11.51 -7.10
C ASP A 84 14.55 11.05 -7.60
N LYS A 85 14.52 10.01 -8.46
CA LYS A 85 13.26 9.40 -8.92
C LYS A 85 12.51 8.77 -7.76
N SER A 86 13.18 8.09 -6.84
CA SER A 86 12.54 7.53 -5.65
C SER A 86 11.90 8.60 -4.78
N ILE A 87 12.63 9.68 -4.47
CA ILE A 87 12.11 10.77 -3.65
C ILE A 87 10.89 11.41 -4.32
N ARG A 88 10.94 11.66 -5.63
CA ARG A 88 9.79 12.21 -6.36
C ARG A 88 8.55 11.32 -6.24
N ILE A 89 8.70 10.01 -6.48
CA ILE A 89 7.58 9.07 -6.37
C ILE A 89 7.04 8.99 -4.94
N ILE A 90 7.93 9.00 -3.95
CA ILE A 90 7.54 9.02 -2.53
C ILE A 90 6.68 10.26 -2.22
N LEU A 91 7.08 11.44 -2.71
CA LEU A 91 6.30 12.67 -2.53
C LEU A 91 4.93 12.58 -3.23
N ASP A 92 4.86 11.96 -4.40
CA ASP A 92 3.58 11.73 -5.08
C ASP A 92 2.67 10.76 -4.29
N MET A 93 3.25 9.77 -3.60
CA MET A 93 2.50 8.91 -2.68
C MET A 93 1.97 9.68 -1.46
N TYR A 94 2.74 10.66 -0.93
CA TYR A 94 2.25 11.55 0.13
C TYR A 94 1.04 12.38 -0.32
N ARG A 95 1.09 12.95 -1.52
CA ARG A 95 -0.06 13.69 -2.11
C ARG A 95 -1.29 12.79 -2.30
N LYS A 96 -1.07 11.54 -2.70
CA LYS A 96 -2.16 10.56 -2.80
C LYS A 96 -2.78 10.28 -1.43
N ALA A 97 -1.96 10.04 -0.40
CA ALA A 97 -2.43 9.83 0.97
C ALA A 97 -3.18 11.06 1.53
N GLU A 98 -2.69 12.27 1.27
CA GLU A 98 -3.35 13.53 1.63
C GLU A 98 -4.76 13.62 1.04
N THR A 99 -4.92 13.30 -0.25
CA THR A 99 -6.22 13.28 -0.92
C THR A 99 -7.20 12.29 -0.26
N LEU A 100 -6.70 11.17 0.25
CA LEU A 100 -7.52 10.17 0.94
C LEU A 100 -7.96 10.66 2.33
N CYS A 101 -7.07 11.32 3.07
CA CYS A 101 -7.40 11.94 4.35
C CYS A 101 -8.50 13.00 4.19
N GLN A 102 -8.41 13.84 3.16
CA GLN A 102 -9.40 14.87 2.88
C GLN A 102 -10.80 14.27 2.64
N LYS A 103 -10.88 13.22 1.81
CA LYS A 103 -12.12 12.49 1.54
C LYS A 103 -12.73 11.82 2.78
N ASP A 104 -11.89 11.33 3.69
CA ASP A 104 -12.34 10.72 4.94
C ASP A 104 -12.91 11.76 5.91
N ILE A 105 -12.30 12.95 5.99
CA ILE A 105 -12.84 14.08 6.75
C ILE A 105 -14.21 14.50 6.21
N GLU A 106 -14.32 14.69 4.89
CA GLU A 106 -15.58 15.05 4.22
C GLU A 106 -16.67 14.01 4.48
N ARG A 107 -16.32 12.71 4.39
CA ARG A 107 -17.26 11.62 4.70
C ARG A 107 -17.75 11.70 6.14
N LYS A 108 -16.87 11.95 7.11
CA LYS A 108 -17.23 12.05 8.53
C LYS A 108 -18.07 13.27 8.88
N GLN A 109 -18.02 14.33 8.08
CA GLN A 109 -18.87 15.52 8.27
C GLN A 109 -20.31 15.32 7.78
N LEU A 110 -20.56 14.31 6.95
CA LEU A 110 -21.88 13.99 6.38
C LEU A 110 -22.74 13.06 7.27
N PHE A 111 -22.17 12.55 8.37
CA PHE A 111 -22.81 11.64 9.34
C PHE A 111 -22.73 12.21 10.75
#